data_AF-A0A485L8A7-F1
#
_entry.id   AF-A0A485L8A7-F1
#
_cell.length_a   1.000
_cell.length_b   1.000
_cell.length_c   1.000
_cell.angle_alpha   90.00
_cell.angle_beta   90.00
_cell.angle_gamma   90.00
#
_symmetry.space_group_name_H-M   'P 1'
#
loop_
_entity.id
_entity.type
_entity.pdbx_description
1 polymer ?
#
loop_
_entity_poly.entity_id
_entity_poly.type
_entity_poly.pdbx_seq_one_letter_code
_entity_poly.pdbx_strand_id
1 'polypeptide(L)'
;MDVTLHIELFKRQNCIESVLSHPTFAFCTQELLWGLAFANYKHGRKVIQITDQETRQYFYDRLFFCGRYEVFPGPPVHVSNTAVVVMTYDHGICAQVFHEYKSADRQLNFRGFIQCNKIIERVQDIKGNQKR
;
A
#
# COMPACT_ATOMS: atom_id res chain seq x y z
N MET A 1 -5.22 -22.95 10.69
CA MET A 1 -5.87 -22.91 9.37
C MET A 1 -5.07 -23.80 8.44
N ASP A 2 -5.76 -24.75 7.83
CA ASP A 2 -5.18 -25.57 6.76
C ASP A 2 -5.07 -24.70 5.51
N VAL A 3 -3.84 -24.37 5.13
CA VAL A 3 -3.54 -23.52 3.96
C VAL A 3 -3.62 -24.31 2.65
N THR A 4 -3.87 -25.62 2.71
CA THR A 4 -4.00 -26.48 1.53
C THR A 4 -5.41 -26.46 0.93
N LEU A 5 -6.40 -25.98 1.68
CA LEU A 5 -7.78 -25.88 1.22
C LEU A 5 -7.98 -24.60 0.41
N HIS A 6 -8.23 -24.76 -0.90
CA HIS A 6 -8.57 -23.64 -1.76
C HIS A 6 -9.96 -23.09 -1.41
N ILE A 7 -10.02 -21.81 -1.03
CA ILE A 7 -11.27 -21.06 -0.88
C ILE A 7 -11.41 -20.11 -2.07
N GLU A 8 -12.58 -20.08 -2.71
CA GLU A 8 -12.85 -19.16 -3.83
C GLU A 8 -12.76 -17.70 -3.38
N LEU A 9 -12.22 -16.83 -4.26
CA LEU A 9 -12.01 -15.41 -3.96
C LEU A 9 -13.29 -14.71 -3.50
N PHE A 10 -14.39 -14.89 -4.24
CA PHE A 10 -15.68 -14.29 -3.92
C PHE A 10 -16.18 -14.69 -2.52
N LYS A 11 -15.93 -15.93 -2.09
CA LYS A 11 -16.29 -16.37 -0.73
C LYS A 11 -15.47 -15.65 0.34
N ARG A 12 -14.18 -15.40 0.09
CA ARG A 12 -13.32 -14.63 1.01
C ARG A 12 -13.78 -13.17 1.11
N GLN A 13 -14.03 -12.52 -0.03
CA GLN A 13 -14.48 -11.14 -0.08
C GLN A 13 -15.86 -10.96 0.55
N ASN A 14 -16.83 -11.84 0.24
CA ASN A 14 -18.15 -11.83 0.87
C ASN A 14 -18.08 -12.03 2.38
N CYS A 15 -17.16 -12.86 2.88
CA CYS A 15 -16.98 -13.03 4.31
C CYS A 15 -16.59 -11.70 4.96
N ILE A 16 -15.62 -10.99 4.38
CA ILE A 16 -15.20 -9.66 4.85
C ILE A 16 -16.37 -8.66 4.75
N GLU A 17 -17.08 -8.63 3.62
CA GLU A 17 -18.24 -7.76 3.44
C GLU A 17 -19.35 -8.03 4.46
N SER A 18 -19.64 -9.30 4.74
CA SER A 18 -20.65 -9.70 5.72
C SER A 18 -20.28 -9.25 7.13
N VAL A 19 -18.99 -9.31 7.50
CA VAL A 19 -18.52 -8.82 8.80
C VAL A 19 -18.62 -7.30 8.85
N LEU A 20 -18.17 -6.58 7.82
CA LEU A 20 -18.17 -5.11 7.78
C LEU A 20 -19.58 -4.50 7.73
N SER A 21 -20.53 -5.20 7.09
CA SER A 21 -21.93 -4.78 6.98
C SER A 21 -22.81 -5.23 8.15
N HIS A 22 -22.26 -5.97 9.13
CA HIS A 22 -23.03 -6.45 10.26
C HIS A 22 -23.51 -5.26 11.12
N PRO A 23 -24.80 -5.18 11.51
CA PRO A 23 -25.37 -4.04 12.24
C PRO A 23 -24.62 -3.67 13.53
N THR A 24 -24.01 -4.66 14.20
CA THR A 24 -23.15 -4.45 15.38
C THR A 24 -22.01 -3.46 15.15
N PHE A 25 -21.49 -3.38 13.93
CA PHE A 25 -20.32 -2.56 13.60
C PHE A 25 -20.66 -1.33 12.77
N ALA A 26 -21.95 -1.00 12.58
CA ALA A 26 -22.39 0.10 11.73
C ALA A 26 -21.78 1.46 12.11
N PHE A 27 -21.44 1.66 13.40
CA PHE A 27 -20.83 2.90 13.90
C PHE A 27 -19.31 2.91 13.87
N CYS A 28 -18.65 1.79 13.52
CA CYS A 28 -17.20 1.66 13.55
C CYS A 28 -16.66 0.84 12.38
N THR A 29 -17.37 0.81 11.24
CA THR A 29 -16.98 0.01 10.07
C THR A 29 -15.57 0.36 9.59
N GLN A 30 -15.19 1.64 9.62
CA GLN A 30 -13.87 2.09 9.16
C GLN A 30 -12.76 1.66 10.12
N GLU A 31 -12.98 1.82 11.44
CA GLU A 31 -12.06 1.39 12.48
C GLU A 31 -11.92 -0.13 12.49
N LEU A 32 -13.02 -0.86 12.27
CA LEU A 32 -13.02 -2.30 12.10
C LEU A 32 -12.22 -2.72 10.87
N LEU A 33 -12.43 -2.08 9.72
CA LEU A 33 -11.68 -2.34 8.50
C LEU A 33 -10.16 -2.15 8.72
N TRP A 34 -9.78 -1.04 9.34
CA TRP A 34 -8.39 -0.78 9.76
C TRP A 34 -7.90 -1.87 10.72
N GLY A 35 -8.67 -2.21 11.74
CA GLY A 35 -8.35 -3.25 12.72
C GLY A 35 -8.11 -4.60 12.06
N LEU A 36 -8.96 -5.01 11.13
CA LEU A 36 -8.84 -6.27 10.39
C LEU A 36 -7.59 -6.29 9.51
N ALA A 37 -7.30 -5.21 8.78
CA ALA A 37 -6.15 -5.13 7.87
C ALA A 37 -4.81 -5.12 8.63
N PHE A 38 -4.75 -4.43 9.77
CA PHE A 38 -3.51 -4.20 10.51
C PHE A 38 -3.37 -5.01 11.80
N ALA A 39 -4.33 -5.89 12.11
CA ALA A 39 -4.20 -6.86 13.19
C ALA A 39 -2.93 -7.71 13.02
N ASN A 40 -2.26 -7.98 14.13
CA ASN A 40 -1.12 -8.88 14.16
C ASN A 40 -1.59 -10.33 14.17
N TYR A 41 -1.08 -11.14 13.24
CA TYR A 41 -1.17 -12.58 13.32
C TYR A 41 -0.20 -13.13 14.38
N LYS A 42 -0.29 -14.43 14.71
CA LYS A 42 0.49 -15.13 15.75
C LYS A 42 2.02 -14.96 15.68
N HIS A 43 2.55 -14.48 14.55
CA HIS A 43 3.97 -14.23 14.32
C HIS A 43 4.33 -12.74 14.23
N GLY A 44 3.47 -11.84 14.70
CA GLY A 44 3.70 -10.39 14.70
C GLY A 44 3.65 -9.73 13.32
N ARG A 45 3.25 -10.47 12.28
CA ARG A 45 3.02 -9.92 10.93
C ARG A 45 1.60 -9.40 10.83
N LYS A 46 1.41 -8.27 10.15
CA LYS A 46 0.07 -7.70 9.94
C LYS A 46 -0.69 -8.51 8.88
N VAL A 47 -2.00 -8.64 9.02
CA VAL A 47 -2.87 -9.37 8.06
C VAL A 47 -2.65 -8.89 6.62
N ILE A 48 -2.59 -7.57 6.41
CA ILE A 48 -2.37 -6.97 5.08
C ILE A 48 -1.08 -7.45 4.40
N GLN A 49 -0.06 -7.83 5.17
CA GLN A 49 1.23 -8.29 4.66
C GLN A 49 1.22 -9.77 4.26
N ILE A 50 0.31 -10.57 4.81
CA ILE A 50 0.30 -12.03 4.66
C ILE A 50 -0.92 -12.57 3.90
N THR A 51 -1.95 -11.74 3.72
CA THR A 51 -3.13 -12.10 2.91
C THR A 51 -2.77 -12.17 1.43
N ASP A 52 -3.58 -12.86 0.62
CA ASP A 52 -3.39 -12.96 -0.83
C ASP A 52 -3.54 -11.61 -1.53
N GLN A 53 -3.02 -11.50 -2.75
CA GLN A 53 -2.99 -10.24 -3.51
C GLN A 53 -4.38 -9.65 -3.71
N GLU A 54 -5.36 -10.46 -4.07
CA GLU A 54 -6.73 -10.02 -4.34
C GLU A 54 -7.42 -9.50 -3.07
N THR A 55 -7.28 -10.21 -1.96
CA THR A 55 -7.79 -9.76 -0.65
C THR A 55 -7.06 -8.51 -0.16
N ARG A 56 -5.76 -8.39 -0.41
CA ARG A 56 -4.98 -7.17 -0.10
C ARG A 56 -5.48 -5.98 -0.89
N GLN A 57 -5.73 -6.16 -2.19
CA GLN A 57 -6.28 -5.12 -3.05
C GLN A 57 -7.66 -4.67 -2.56
N TYR A 58 -8.52 -5.62 -2.20
CA TYR A 58 -9.83 -5.34 -1.62
C TYR A 58 -9.74 -4.45 -0.36
N PHE A 59 -8.77 -4.68 0.52
CA PHE A 59 -8.51 -3.81 1.67
C PHE A 59 -8.00 -2.44 1.23
N TYR A 60 -7.00 -2.39 0.35
CA TYR A 60 -6.42 -1.14 -0.13
C TYR A 60 -7.46 -0.23 -0.78
N ASP A 61 -8.33 -0.76 -1.64
CA ASP A 61 -9.39 -0.01 -2.33
C ASP A 61 -10.35 0.71 -1.38
N ARG A 62 -10.52 0.19 -0.15
CA ARG A 62 -11.39 0.75 0.88
C ARG A 62 -10.64 1.60 1.91
N LEU A 63 -9.36 1.35 2.11
CA LEU A 63 -8.54 2.05 3.11
C LEU A 63 -7.87 3.31 2.55
N PHE A 64 -7.50 3.30 1.26
CA PHE A 64 -6.61 4.31 0.68
C PHE A 64 -7.22 4.98 -0.53
N PHE A 65 -6.81 6.24 -0.75
CA PHE A 65 -7.25 7.01 -1.89
C PHE A 65 -6.79 6.32 -3.19
N CYS A 66 -7.74 6.06 -4.08
CA CYS A 66 -7.54 5.27 -5.30
C CYS A 66 -6.87 3.89 -5.05
N GLY A 67 -7.09 3.28 -3.88
CA GLY A 67 -6.51 1.99 -3.54
C GLY A 67 -4.99 1.98 -3.39
N ARG A 68 -4.37 3.15 -3.23
CA ARG A 68 -2.90 3.28 -3.32
C ARG A 68 -2.30 4.31 -2.38
N TYR A 69 -2.96 5.46 -2.23
CA TYR A 69 -2.40 6.61 -1.53
C TYR A 69 -3.00 6.73 -0.13
N GLU A 70 -2.17 6.52 0.89
CA GLU A 70 -2.53 6.84 2.26
C GLU A 70 -2.30 8.33 2.49
N VAL A 71 -3.37 9.08 2.72
CA VAL A 71 -3.28 10.53 2.94
C VAL A 71 -2.82 10.79 4.36
N PHE A 72 -1.73 11.55 4.52
CA PHE A 72 -1.27 11.93 5.85
C PHE A 72 -2.26 12.90 6.50
N PRO A 73 -2.57 12.74 7.81
CA PRO A 73 -3.39 13.70 8.52
C PRO A 73 -2.67 15.05 8.61
N GLY A 74 -3.40 16.15 8.40
CA GLY A 74 -2.85 17.50 8.50
C GLY A 74 -3.39 18.45 7.44
N PRO A 75 -2.98 19.73 7.49
CA PRO A 75 -3.34 20.70 6.47
C PRO A 75 -2.71 20.33 5.12
N PRO A 76 -3.34 20.71 3.99
CA PRO A 76 -2.71 20.61 2.69
C PRO A 76 -1.37 21.36 2.64
N VAL A 77 -0.42 20.83 1.88
CA VAL A 77 0.87 21.47 1.59
C VAL A 77 0.69 22.73 0.75
N HIS A 78 -0.32 22.74 -0.12
CA HIS A 78 -0.63 23.86 -0.98
C HIS A 78 -2.12 23.89 -1.31
N VAL A 79 -2.68 25.10 -1.40
CA VAL A 79 -4.05 25.37 -1.82
C VAL A 79 -4.03 26.55 -2.80
N SER A 80 -4.72 26.38 -3.92
CA SER A 80 -4.94 27.42 -4.92
C SER A 80 -6.40 27.39 -5.40
N ASN A 81 -6.75 28.29 -6.32
CA ASN A 81 -8.10 28.34 -6.90
C ASN A 81 -8.49 27.07 -7.68
N THR A 82 -7.52 26.25 -8.09
CA THR A 82 -7.76 25.06 -8.95
C THR A 82 -7.20 23.76 -8.38
N ALA A 83 -6.42 23.80 -7.31
CA ALA A 83 -5.76 22.60 -6.79
C ALA A 83 -5.52 22.65 -5.28
N VAL A 84 -5.63 21.47 -4.66
CA VAL A 84 -5.22 21.19 -3.27
C VAL A 84 -4.17 20.08 -3.33
N VAL A 85 -3.02 20.32 -2.71
CA VAL A 85 -1.91 19.36 -2.65
C VAL A 85 -1.79 18.85 -1.23
N VAL A 86 -1.88 17.54 -1.06
CA VAL A 86 -1.71 16.86 0.24
C VAL A 86 -0.52 15.92 0.19
N MET A 87 0.08 15.64 1.34
CA MET A 87 1.09 14.60 1.45
C MET A 87 0.41 13.23 1.48
N THR A 88 0.98 12.26 0.75
CA THR A 88 0.53 10.88 0.78
C THR A 88 1.70 9.90 0.87
N TYR A 89 1.45 8.73 1.44
CA TYR A 89 2.33 7.56 1.30
C TYR A 89 1.80 6.69 0.16
N ASP A 90 2.65 6.45 -0.84
CA ASP A 90 2.32 5.64 -2.00
C ASP A 90 2.67 4.16 -1.74
N HIS A 91 1.67 3.34 -1.46
CA HIS A 91 1.84 1.90 -1.23
C HIS A 91 2.26 1.11 -2.49
N GLY A 92 2.09 1.68 -3.68
CA GLY A 92 2.35 1.04 -4.97
C GLY A 92 3.68 1.43 -5.62
N ILE A 93 4.39 2.45 -5.13
CA ILE A 93 5.57 3.02 -5.81
C ILE A 93 6.66 1.98 -6.06
N CYS A 94 7.01 1.17 -5.05
CA CYS A 94 8.06 0.16 -5.15
C CYS A 94 7.74 -0.90 -6.22
N ALA A 95 6.49 -1.36 -6.27
CA ALA A 95 6.06 -2.35 -7.26
C ALA A 95 6.06 -1.76 -8.68
N GLN A 96 5.62 -0.50 -8.81
CA GLN A 96 5.63 0.21 -10.09
C GLN A 96 7.06 0.35 -10.64
N VAL A 97 7.99 0.90 -9.85
CA VAL A 97 9.37 1.12 -10.32
C VAL A 97 10.09 -0.20 -10.55
N PHE A 98 9.82 -1.23 -9.72
CA PHE A 98 10.35 -2.57 -10.00
C PHE A 98 9.87 -3.09 -11.36
N HIS A 99 8.58 -2.92 -11.68
CA HIS A 99 8.05 -3.39 -12.96
C HIS A 99 8.62 -2.63 -14.16
N GLU A 100 8.93 -1.35 -13.97
CA GLU A 100 9.52 -0.48 -14.98
C GLU A 100 11.00 -0.82 -15.27
N TYR A 101 11.76 -1.20 -14.23
CA TYR A 101 13.22 -1.40 -14.33
C TYR A 101 13.71 -2.85 -14.19
N LYS A 102 12.81 -3.83 -14.02
CA LYS A 102 13.18 -5.25 -14.08
C LYS A 102 13.74 -5.61 -15.46
N SER A 103 14.70 -6.53 -15.49
CA SER A 103 15.22 -7.10 -16.73
C SER A 103 14.26 -8.11 -17.36
N ALA A 104 14.61 -8.61 -18.55
CA ALA A 104 13.81 -9.59 -19.30
C ALA A 104 13.54 -10.89 -18.51
N ASP A 105 14.43 -11.26 -17.60
CA ASP A 105 14.30 -12.37 -16.65
C ASP A 105 13.34 -12.08 -15.47
N ARG A 106 12.69 -10.91 -15.47
CA ARG A 106 11.79 -10.42 -14.41
C ARG A 106 12.48 -10.21 -13.05
N GLN A 107 13.80 -10.08 -13.05
CA GLN A 107 14.60 -9.77 -11.87
C GLN A 107 15.10 -8.33 -11.92
N LEU A 108 15.61 -7.83 -10.80
CA LEU A 108 16.24 -6.52 -10.73
C LEU A 108 17.76 -6.68 -10.76
N ASN A 109 18.38 -6.33 -11.88
CA ASN A 109 19.85 -6.25 -11.96
C ASN A 109 20.37 -4.98 -11.29
N PHE A 110 21.69 -4.89 -11.11
CA PHE A 110 22.33 -3.73 -10.46
C PHE A 110 21.92 -2.39 -11.10
N ARG A 111 21.88 -2.32 -12.44
CA ARG A 111 21.48 -1.10 -13.15
C ARG A 111 20.02 -0.74 -12.86
N GLY A 112 19.10 -1.70 -12.91
CA GLY A 112 17.69 -1.49 -12.60
C GLY A 112 17.49 -1.07 -11.15
N PHE A 113 18.22 -1.67 -10.21
CA PHE A 113 18.21 -1.29 -8.80
C PHE A 113 18.61 0.17 -8.59
N ILE A 114 19.67 0.65 -9.25
CA ILE A 114 20.07 2.06 -9.18
C ILE A 114 18.98 2.98 -9.73
N GLN A 115 18.27 2.59 -10.80
CA GLN A 115 17.18 3.41 -11.34
C GLN A 115 15.97 3.48 -10.40
N CYS A 116 15.56 2.37 -9.79
CA CYS A 116 14.49 2.37 -8.79
C CYS A 116 14.80 3.34 -7.63
N ASN A 117 16.02 3.28 -7.09
CA ASN A 117 16.40 4.13 -5.96
C ASN A 117 16.44 5.61 -6.32
N LYS A 118 16.81 5.99 -7.55
CA LYS A 118 16.75 7.41 -7.97
C LYS A 118 15.35 8.01 -7.92
N ILE A 119 14.31 7.19 -8.05
CA ILE A 119 12.91 7.62 -7.98
C ILE A 119 12.41 7.58 -6.54
N ILE A 120 12.72 6.50 -5.80
CA ILE A 120 12.25 6.28 -4.44
C ILE A 120 12.95 7.22 -3.44
N GLU A 121 14.28 7.33 -3.55
CA GLU A 121 15.06 8.21 -2.72
C GLU A 121 15.03 9.62 -3.30
N ARG A 122 14.73 10.61 -2.45
CA ARG A 122 15.14 11.99 -2.70
C ARG A 122 16.67 12.07 -2.57
N VAL A 123 17.42 11.48 -3.50
CA VAL A 123 18.85 11.80 -3.61
C VAL A 123 18.90 13.24 -4.11
N GLN A 124 18.99 14.20 -3.18
CA GLN A 124 19.59 15.47 -3.52
C GLN A 124 21.00 15.13 -3.96
N ASP A 125 21.35 15.43 -5.22
CA ASP A 125 22.74 15.43 -5.66
C ASP A 125 23.52 16.29 -4.67
N ILE A 126 24.21 15.67 -3.71
CA ILE A 126 25.21 16.33 -2.91
C ILE A 126 26.35 16.59 -3.90
N LYS A 127 26.26 17.72 -4.61
CA LYS A 127 27.39 18.28 -5.34
C LYS A 127 28.43 18.57 -4.27
N GLY A 128 29.36 17.64 -4.10
CA GLY A 128 30.51 17.80 -3.23
C GLY A 128 31.21 19.08 -3.64
N ASN A 129 31.15 20.08 -2.76
CA ASN A 129 31.91 21.31 -2.92
C ASN A 129 33.38 20.92 -2.75
N GLN A 130 34.06 20.58 -3.85
CA GLN A 130 35.52 20.53 -3.87
C GLN A 130 36.01 21.95 -3.63
N LYS A 131 36.29 22.26 -2.36
CA LYS A 131 36.98 23.50 -2.00
C LYS A 131 38.40 23.41 -2.56
N ARG A 132 38.72 24.45 -3.33
CA ARG A 132 40.04 24.81 -3.85
C ARG A 132 41.08 24.91 -2.76
#